data_AF-A0A5N1KUL7-F1
#
_entry.id   AF-A0A5N1KUL7-F1
#
_cell.length_a   1.000
_cell.length_b   1.000
_cell.length_c   1.000
_cell.angle_alpha   90.00
_cell.angle_beta   90.00
_cell.angle_gamma   90.00
#
_symmetry.space_group_name_H-M   'P 1'
#
loop_
_entity.id
_entity.type
_entity.pdbx_description
1 polymer ?
#
loop_
_entity_poly.entity_id
_entity_poly.type
_entity_poly.pdbx_seq_one_letter_code
_entity_poly.pdbx_strand_id
1 'polypeptide(L)'
;MLPSGLTDECRSLSADQLRVLAKYAESLAEHQDRHEDEKEATKNEPDDRPDDVPAGASVTVKEINDNRYRYWQWRDGDRIKSKYIGPANPDD
;
A
#
# COMPACT_ATOMS: atom_id res chain seq x y z
N MET A 1 -1.67 12.70 -15.08
CA MET A 1 -2.16 14.08 -15.26
C MET A 1 -2.83 14.50 -13.97
N LEU A 2 -2.57 15.73 -13.47
CA LEU A 2 -3.21 16.21 -12.23
C LEU A 2 -4.69 16.54 -12.50
N PRO A 3 -5.59 16.33 -11.52
CA PRO A 3 -7.00 16.67 -11.67
C PRO A 3 -7.17 18.19 -11.89
N SER A 4 -8.13 18.54 -12.74
CA SER A 4 -8.34 19.92 -13.20
C SER A 4 -8.63 20.90 -12.04
N GLY A 5 -9.36 20.45 -11.01
CA GLY A 5 -9.64 21.26 -9.81
C GLY A 5 -8.39 21.59 -9.00
N LEU A 6 -7.42 20.68 -8.91
CA LEU A 6 -6.16 20.93 -8.23
C LEU A 6 -5.26 21.89 -9.02
N THR A 7 -5.37 21.85 -10.35
CA THR A 7 -4.61 22.75 -11.22
C THR A 7 -5.09 24.20 -11.08
N ASP A 8 -6.40 24.41 -10.92
CA ASP A 8 -6.99 25.73 -10.71
C ASP A 8 -6.58 26.33 -9.35
N GLU A 9 -6.64 25.53 -8.29
CA GLU A 9 -6.15 25.90 -6.95
C GLU A 9 -4.66 26.29 -6.98
N CYS A 10 -3.81 25.49 -7.64
CA CYS A 10 -2.38 25.81 -7.80
C CYS A 10 -2.13 27.13 -8.56
N ARG A 11 -2.99 27.50 -9.51
CA ARG A 11 -2.86 28.78 -10.23
C ARG A 11 -3.20 29.98 -9.36
N SER A 12 -4.03 29.81 -8.34
CA SER A 12 -4.37 30.86 -7.38
C SER A 12 -3.32 31.02 -6.27
N LEU A 13 -2.35 30.10 -6.16
CA LEU A 13 -1.30 30.13 -5.15
C LEU A 13 -0.08 30.96 -5.57
N SER A 14 0.56 31.57 -4.59
CA SER A 14 1.85 32.25 -4.78
C SER A 14 3.00 31.24 -4.92
N ALA A 15 4.11 31.67 -5.53
CA ALA A 15 5.28 30.81 -5.75
C ALA A 15 5.85 30.18 -4.47
N ASP A 16 5.75 30.86 -3.33
CA ASP A 16 6.18 30.33 -2.04
C ASP A 16 5.26 29.20 -1.54
N GLN A 17 3.95 29.39 -1.65
CA GLN A 17 2.94 28.39 -1.30
C GLN A 17 3.07 27.13 -2.17
N LEU A 18 3.35 27.30 -3.47
CA LEU A 18 3.60 26.18 -4.37
C LEU A 18 4.85 25.37 -3.98
N ARG A 19 5.91 26.02 -3.48
CA ARG A 19 7.10 25.31 -2.98
C ARG A 19 6.83 24.52 -1.71
N VAL A 20 6.00 25.06 -0.80
CA VAL A 20 5.57 24.34 0.41
C VAL A 20 4.72 23.13 0.03
N LEU A 21 3.76 23.31 -0.88
CA LEU A 21 2.93 22.22 -1.39
C LEU A 21 3.77 21.13 -2.06
N ALA A 22 4.76 21.50 -2.88
CA ALA A 22 5.66 20.54 -3.52
C ALA A 22 6.44 19.70 -2.49
N LYS A 23 7.00 20.34 -1.46
CA LYS A 23 7.69 19.62 -0.36
C LYS A 23 6.75 18.71 0.42
N TYR A 24 5.54 19.19 0.71
CA TYR A 24 4.53 18.38 1.40
C TYR A 24 4.11 17.17 0.54
N ALA A 25 3.91 17.37 -0.76
CA ALA A 25 3.57 16.30 -1.69
C ALA A 25 4.71 15.26 -1.81
N GLU A 26 5.98 15.70 -1.80
CA GLU A 26 7.14 14.82 -1.80
C GLU A 26 7.19 13.96 -0.51
N SER A 27 7.08 14.59 0.66
CA SER A 27 7.01 13.86 1.94
C SER A 27 5.79 12.95 2.05
N LEU A 28 4.66 13.34 1.47
CA LEU A 28 3.45 12.51 1.42
C LEU A 28 3.68 11.30 0.51
N ALA A 29 4.31 11.48 -0.65
CA ALA A 29 4.66 10.38 -1.55
C ALA A 29 5.65 9.40 -0.88
N GLU A 30 6.67 9.88 -0.17
CA GLU A 30 7.58 9.02 0.61
C GLU A 30 6.88 8.25 1.75
N HIS A 31 5.77 8.77 2.26
CA HIS A 31 4.98 8.12 3.31
C HIS A 31 3.93 7.16 2.71
N GLN A 32 3.37 7.49 1.56
CA GLN A 32 2.45 6.63 0.81
C GLN A 32 3.18 5.44 0.19
N ASP A 33 4.41 5.60 -0.31
CA ASP A 33 5.26 4.48 -0.78
C ASP A 33 5.48 3.43 0.33
N ARG A 34 5.63 3.86 1.59
CA ARG A 34 5.69 2.95 2.74
C ARG A 34 4.36 2.29 3.12
N HIS A 35 3.23 2.86 2.72
CA HIS A 35 1.90 2.47 3.18
C HIS A 35 1.04 1.84 2.05
N GLU A 36 1.44 1.97 0.79
CA GLU A 36 0.90 1.25 -0.37
C GLU A 36 1.40 -0.21 -0.39
N ASP A 37 2.57 -0.50 0.16
CA ASP A 37 2.99 -1.86 0.55
C ASP A 37 2.03 -2.53 1.57
N GLU A 38 1.26 -1.74 2.33
CA GLU A 38 0.44 -2.23 3.45
C GLU A 38 -1.06 -2.27 3.15
N LYS A 39 -1.55 -1.58 2.10
CA LYS A 39 -2.99 -1.24 1.95
C LYS A 39 -3.74 -1.99 0.85
N GLU A 40 -3.07 -2.61 -0.11
CA GLU A 40 -3.75 -3.28 -1.24
C GLU A 40 -4.13 -4.75 -0.96
N ALA A 41 -4.44 -5.07 0.30
CA ALA A 41 -4.77 -6.43 0.75
C ALA A 41 -6.19 -6.55 1.35
N THR A 42 -7.10 -5.66 0.95
CA THR A 42 -8.50 -5.69 1.41
C THR A 42 -9.44 -5.93 0.24
N LYS A 43 -9.45 -7.15 -0.31
CA LYS A 43 -10.63 -7.62 -1.07
C LYS A 43 -10.79 -9.11 -1.35
N ASN A 44 -9.79 -9.94 -1.10
CA ASN A 44 -9.95 -11.38 -1.24
C ASN A 44 -9.44 -12.04 0.03
N GLU A 45 -10.31 -12.23 1.01
CA GLU A 45 -10.09 -13.20 2.07
C GLU A 45 -9.88 -14.55 1.37
N PRO A 46 -8.67 -15.12 1.35
CA PRO A 46 -8.46 -16.44 0.79
C PRO A 46 -9.29 -17.40 1.65
N ASP A 47 -10.34 -17.96 1.07
CA ASP A 47 -11.22 -18.97 1.71
C ASP A 47 -10.39 -20.17 2.23
N ASP A 48 -9.20 -20.37 1.66
CA ASP A 48 -8.22 -21.40 2.03
C ASP A 48 -7.15 -20.87 3.02
N ARG A 49 -7.58 -20.37 4.19
CA ARG A 49 -6.63 -20.03 5.28
C ARG A 49 -6.08 -21.34 5.88
N PRO A 50 -4.76 -21.61 5.83
CA PRO A 50 -4.19 -22.82 6.43
C PRO A 50 -4.20 -22.73 7.96
N ASP A 51 -4.30 -23.89 8.63
CA ASP A 51 -4.37 -24.00 10.11
C ASP A 51 -3.15 -23.41 10.85
N ASP A 52 -2.01 -23.31 10.14
CA ASP A 52 -0.76 -22.72 10.63
C ASP A 52 -0.80 -21.18 10.73
N VAL A 53 -1.87 -20.54 10.23
CA VAL A 53 -2.04 -19.08 10.22
C VAL A 53 -3.14 -18.68 11.23
N PRO A 54 -2.81 -17.85 12.24
CA PRO A 54 -3.80 -17.44 13.22
C PRO A 54 -4.87 -16.53 12.60
N ALA A 55 -6.07 -16.55 13.17
CA ALA A 55 -7.20 -15.74 12.70
C ALA A 55 -6.93 -14.22 12.70
N GLY A 56 -5.93 -13.74 13.46
CA GLY A 56 -5.48 -12.35 13.48
C GLY A 56 -4.43 -12.00 12.43
N ALA A 57 -4.15 -12.88 11.46
CA ALA A 57 -3.22 -12.59 10.37
C ALA A 57 -3.85 -11.69 9.31
N SER A 58 -3.07 -10.73 8.81
CA SER A 58 -3.44 -9.86 7.70
C SER A 58 -2.77 -10.34 6.42
N VAL A 59 -3.42 -10.18 5.27
CA VAL A 59 -2.75 -10.40 3.98
C VAL A 59 -1.92 -9.15 3.64
N THR A 60 -0.77 -9.33 3.01
CA THR A 60 0.09 -8.27 2.47
C THR A 60 0.47 -8.65 1.04
N VAL A 61 0.41 -7.70 0.12
CA VAL A 61 0.85 -7.89 -1.28
C VAL A 61 2.25 -7.31 -1.44
N LYS A 62 3.18 -8.08 -2.00
CA LYS A 62 4.52 -7.61 -2.37
C LYS A 62 4.67 -7.66 -3.87
N GLU A 63 5.14 -6.57 -4.47
CA GLU A 63 5.43 -6.49 -5.89
C GLU A 63 6.94 -6.66 -6.12
N ILE A 64 7.32 -7.67 -6.92
CA ILE A 64 8.72 -8.02 -7.19
C ILE A 64 8.82 -8.40 -8.67
N ASN A 65 9.64 -7.68 -9.46
CA ASN A 65 9.82 -7.90 -10.90
C ASN A 65 8.51 -7.88 -11.71
N ASP A 66 7.61 -6.91 -11.47
CA ASP A 66 6.27 -6.82 -12.12
C ASP A 66 5.30 -7.95 -11.74
N ASN A 67 5.71 -8.88 -10.87
CA ASN A 67 4.87 -9.91 -10.29
C ASN A 67 4.40 -9.54 -8.89
N ARG A 68 3.12 -9.73 -8.61
CA ARG A 68 2.53 -9.50 -7.28
C ARG A 68 2.41 -10.83 -6.52
N TYR A 69 2.79 -10.82 -5.26
CA TYR A 69 2.80 -11.99 -4.37
C TYR A 69 2.04 -11.69 -3.09
N ARG A 70 1.14 -12.59 -2.68
CA ARG A 70 0.35 -12.46 -1.45
C ARG A 70 1.00 -13.24 -0.31
N TYR A 71 1.07 -12.61 0.86
CA TYR A 71 1.58 -13.20 2.10
C TYR A 71 0.58 -13.01 3.23
N TRP A 72 0.36 -14.03 4.04
CA TRP A 72 -0.21 -13.84 5.38
C TRP A 72 0.90 -13.31 6.28
N GLN A 73 0.62 -12.28 7.07
CA GLN A 73 1.53 -11.72 8.04
C GLN A 73 0.82 -11.58 9.39
N TRP A 74 1.46 -12.03 10.45
CA TRP A 74 0.94 -11.90 11.80
C TRP A 74 2.07 -11.73 12.81
N ARG A 75 1.71 -11.21 13.99
CA ARG A 75 2.61 -11.14 15.14
C ARG A 75 2.46 -12.40 15.98
N ASP A 76 3.59 -13.04 16.24
CA ASP A 76 3.75 -14.17 17.15
C ASP A 76 4.66 -13.71 18.30
N GLY A 77 4.05 -13.07 19.31
CA GLY A 77 4.78 -12.38 20.37
C GLY A 77 5.56 -11.17 19.84
N ASP A 78 6.89 -11.24 19.96
CA ASP A 78 7.83 -10.19 19.50
C ASP A 78 8.30 -10.39 18.05
N ARG A 79 7.92 -11.52 17.43
CA ARG A 79 8.37 -11.87 16.07
C ARG A 79 7.25 -11.69 15.06
N ILE A 80 7.61 -11.11 13.91
CA ILE A 80 6.73 -11.09 12.73
C ILE A 80 6.92 -12.42 11.99
N LYS A 81 5.82 -13.16 11.82
CA LYS A 81 5.78 -14.34 10.96
C LYS A 81 5.06 -14.00 9.67
N SER A 82 5.50 -14.63 8.59
CA SER A 82 4.84 -14.54 7.29
C SER A 82 4.71 -15.92 6.64
N LYS A 83 3.60 -16.13 5.93
CA LYS A 83 3.34 -17.35 5.15
C LYS A 83 2.99 -16.94 3.72
N TYR A 84 3.61 -17.61 2.76
CA TYR A 84 3.26 -17.41 1.35
C TYR A 84 1.88 -18.00 1.05
N ILE A 85 1.03 -17.23 0.36
CA ILE A 85 -0.32 -17.64 -0.05
C ILE A 85 -0.31 -18.10 -1.50
N GLY A 86 0.27 -17.27 -2.38
CA GLY A 86 0.21 -17.48 -3.82
C GLY A 86 0.48 -16.20 -4.60
N PRO A 87 0.58 -16.29 -5.93
CA PRO A 87 0.63 -15.11 -6.79
C PRO A 87 -0.67 -14.29 -6.62
N ALA A 88 -0.54 -12.98 -6.48
CA ALA A 88 -1.68 -12.09 -6.60
C ALA A 88 -1.98 -12.00 -8.10
N ASN A 89 -3.08 -12.61 -8.56
CA ASN A 89 -3.52 -12.35 -9.91
C ASN A 89 -3.79 -10.83 -10.05
N PRO A 90 -3.27 -10.17 -11.10
CA PRO A 90 -3.50 -8.75 -11.35
C PRO A 90 -4.92 -8.45 -11.85
N ASP A 91 -5.76 -9.48 -12.01
CA ASP A 91 -7.13 -9.39 -12.52
C ASP A 91 -8.13 -9.73 -11.38
N ASP A 92 -8.52 -8.72 -10.61
CA ASP A 92 -9.81 -8.61 -9.87
C ASP A 92 -10.16 -7.13 -9.64
#